data_AF-A0A9X2VNF5-F1
#
_entry.id   AF-A0A9X2VNF5-F1
#
_cell.length_a   1.000
_cell.length_b   1.000
_cell.length_c   1.000
_cell.angle_alpha   90.00
_cell.angle_beta   90.00
_cell.angle_gamma   90.00
#
_symmetry.space_group_name_H-M   'P 1'
#
loop_
_entity.id
_entity.type
_entity.pdbx_description
1 polymer ?
#
loop_
_entity_poly.entity_id
_entity_poly.type
_entity_poly.pdbx_seq_one_letter_code
_entity_poly.pdbx_strand_id
1 'polypeptide(L)'
;MGDGAFTVRVLSRGDVVPLRHVLAGAFLTDLDEDRPERVEHVLEYDRTRGVFHGDEMVGVGAVLTREITLPGGVVAPTAALTAAGVRPGYQRRGALSLLVSSLVDSVRSPEGEAFAILWASDGAIYSRFGCGSLASDLLHVALPHGAEFHAGVDVGDAIVREVARHEAVPVLKEVYERVRTSRVGWLGRTDGSWEFHLADEDRYRDGLSAFRYALHPQGYAVYRVKTAWDARGPQDEIHVHELVAETDVAHAALYRHLLDLGLGGEVTHYTSADDPITHMLANPRAAVRRRNDALWVRLVHLDRALEQRRYLADVDVVVEVDDPLFPWNAGRWRFTVEKGRATVRRTHDDPDVTADVAALGSAFLGGTRLTVLARAGRVREHTSGSVGALSVAFLAEHSPHCPELF
;
A
#
# COMPACT_ATOMS: atom_id res chain seq x y z
N MET A 1 40.03 -8.49 -9.21
CA MET A 1 39.02 -7.45 -8.93
C MET A 1 38.58 -7.68 -7.50
N GLY A 2 39.01 -6.82 -6.59
CA GLY A 2 39.05 -7.09 -5.16
C GLY A 2 37.67 -7.29 -4.55
N ASP A 3 37.61 -8.21 -3.60
CA ASP A 3 36.47 -8.56 -2.77
C ASP A 3 36.18 -7.44 -1.75
N GLY A 4 35.91 -6.23 -2.26
CA GLY A 4 35.63 -5.06 -1.42
C GLY A 4 34.30 -5.21 -0.68
N ALA A 5 34.32 -5.05 0.63
CA ALA A 5 33.11 -5.08 1.46
C ALA A 5 32.13 -3.98 1.04
N PHE A 6 30.83 -4.27 1.07
CA PHE A 6 29.80 -3.26 0.88
C PHE A 6 29.74 -2.32 2.08
N THR A 7 29.58 -1.03 1.82
CA THR A 7 29.33 0.00 2.85
C THR A 7 27.99 0.70 2.62
N VAL A 8 27.43 1.31 3.66
CA VAL A 8 26.18 2.08 3.58
C VAL A 8 26.40 3.48 4.10
N ARG A 9 25.81 4.47 3.43
CA ARG A 9 25.70 5.82 3.97
C ARG A 9 24.37 6.47 3.62
N VAL A 10 24.04 7.51 4.39
CA VAL A 10 22.97 8.46 4.07
C VAL A 10 23.33 9.20 2.78
N LEU A 11 22.34 9.44 1.93
CA LEU A 11 22.53 10.22 0.70
C LEU A 11 22.25 11.70 0.91
N SER A 12 22.76 12.51 0.00
CA SER A 12 22.50 13.95 -0.09
C SER A 12 21.90 14.30 -1.44
N ARG A 13 21.43 15.53 -1.61
CA ARG A 13 20.98 16.03 -2.93
C ARG A 13 22.05 15.91 -4.01
N GLY A 14 23.33 15.95 -3.64
CA GLY A 14 24.45 15.77 -4.58
C GLY A 14 24.56 14.35 -5.15
N ASP A 15 23.90 13.37 -4.55
CA ASP A 15 23.91 11.97 -4.97
C ASP A 15 22.78 11.62 -5.96
N VAL A 16 21.99 12.60 -6.42
CA VAL A 16 20.81 12.35 -7.26
C VAL A 16 21.13 11.65 -8.57
N VAL A 17 22.22 12.02 -9.25
CA VAL A 17 22.61 11.40 -10.53
C VAL A 17 23.01 9.93 -10.33
N PRO A 18 23.94 9.57 -9.42
CA PRO A 18 24.21 8.17 -9.11
C PRO A 18 22.98 7.36 -8.70
N LEU A 19 22.08 7.96 -7.90
CA LEU A 19 20.81 7.34 -7.48
C LEU A 19 19.94 6.98 -8.68
N ARG A 20 19.72 7.94 -9.61
CA ARG A 20 18.93 7.71 -10.82
C ARG A 20 19.49 6.57 -11.65
N HIS A 21 20.81 6.52 -11.86
CA HIS A 21 21.43 5.41 -12.58
C HIS A 21 21.22 4.03 -11.91
N VAL A 22 21.28 3.98 -10.57
CA VAL A 22 21.00 2.72 -9.85
C VAL A 22 19.55 2.29 -10.06
N LEU A 23 18.59 3.21 -9.94
CA LEU A 23 17.17 2.92 -10.14
C LEU A 23 16.88 2.50 -11.59
N ALA A 24 17.32 3.29 -12.56
CA ALA A 24 17.16 2.97 -13.98
C ALA A 24 17.71 1.58 -14.32
N GLY A 25 18.92 1.27 -13.83
CA GLY A 25 19.54 -0.05 -14.02
C GLY A 25 18.85 -1.19 -13.28
N ALA A 26 18.28 -0.94 -12.09
CA ALA A 26 17.57 -1.95 -11.32
C ALA A 26 16.19 -2.28 -11.91
N PHE A 27 15.50 -1.27 -12.45
CA PHE A 27 14.15 -1.39 -13.02
C PHE A 27 14.13 -1.57 -14.53
N LEU A 28 15.30 -1.61 -15.19
CA LEU A 28 15.44 -1.76 -16.63
C LEU A 28 14.69 -0.67 -17.42
N THR A 29 14.81 0.56 -16.96
CA THR A 29 14.18 1.74 -17.58
C THR A 29 15.24 2.66 -18.17
N ASP A 30 14.86 3.41 -19.21
CA ASP A 30 15.71 4.43 -19.79
C ASP A 30 15.78 5.66 -18.89
N LEU A 31 16.99 6.19 -18.69
CA LEU A 31 17.22 7.41 -17.95
C LEU A 31 17.26 8.60 -18.91
N ASP A 32 16.42 9.60 -18.65
CA ASP A 32 16.53 10.93 -19.25
C ASP A 32 17.24 11.85 -18.25
N GLU A 33 18.53 12.11 -18.46
CA GLU A 33 19.36 12.87 -17.50
C GLU A 33 18.90 14.33 -17.37
N ASP A 34 18.27 14.88 -18.41
CA ASP A 34 17.84 16.28 -18.48
C ASP A 34 16.49 16.53 -17.81
N ARG A 35 15.80 15.46 -17.37
CA ARG A 35 14.47 15.55 -16.74
C ARG A 35 14.48 14.97 -15.33
N PRO A 36 13.98 15.72 -14.32
CA PRO A 36 13.72 15.16 -13.00
C PRO A 36 12.75 13.98 -13.10
N GLU A 37 13.01 12.92 -12.33
CA GLU A 37 12.06 11.84 -12.16
C GLU A 37 11.00 12.24 -11.13
N ARG A 38 9.74 11.85 -11.35
CA ARG A 38 8.64 12.15 -10.41
C ARG A 38 8.94 11.74 -8.97
N VAL A 39 9.74 10.69 -8.76
CA VAL A 39 10.14 10.22 -7.41
C VAL A 39 10.88 11.29 -6.61
N GLU A 40 11.56 12.23 -7.27
CA GLU A 40 12.25 13.35 -6.61
C GLU A 40 11.31 14.32 -5.90
N HIS A 41 10.01 14.33 -6.25
CA HIS A 41 9.02 15.12 -5.52
C HIS A 41 8.76 14.59 -4.11
N VAL A 42 9.08 13.32 -3.84
CA VAL A 42 8.83 12.67 -2.55
C VAL A 42 10.10 12.29 -1.80
N LEU A 43 11.27 12.25 -2.45
CA LEU A 43 12.51 11.78 -1.81
C LEU A 43 12.95 12.65 -0.61
N GLU A 44 13.12 11.98 0.53
CA GLU A 44 13.76 12.50 1.75
C GLU A 44 15.21 12.01 1.80
N TYR A 45 16.16 12.84 1.34
CA TYR A 45 17.56 12.43 1.15
C TYR A 45 18.25 11.97 2.45
N ASP A 46 17.98 12.63 3.57
CA ASP A 46 18.46 12.27 4.91
C ASP A 46 17.91 10.92 5.40
N ARG A 47 16.76 10.50 4.86
CA ARG A 47 16.16 9.17 5.05
C ARG A 47 16.43 8.20 3.90
N THR A 48 17.31 8.56 2.97
CA THR A 48 17.72 7.73 1.84
C THR A 48 19.09 7.10 2.12
N ARG A 49 19.28 5.85 1.71
CA ARG A 49 20.49 5.06 1.91
C ARG A 49 21.03 4.59 0.58
N GLY A 50 22.34 4.75 0.38
CA GLY A 50 23.07 4.13 -0.73
C GLY A 50 24.00 3.05 -0.21
N VAL A 51 24.07 1.94 -0.95
CA VAL A 51 25.06 0.88 -0.78
C VAL A 51 26.19 1.10 -1.78
N PHE A 52 27.43 1.02 -1.32
CA PHE A 52 28.62 1.28 -2.12
C PHE A 52 29.55 0.07 -2.18
N HIS A 53 30.20 -0.11 -3.33
CA HIS A 53 31.34 -1.00 -3.51
C HIS A 53 32.56 -0.17 -3.94
N GLY A 54 33.47 0.12 -3.00
CA GLY A 54 34.43 1.21 -3.18
C GLY A 54 33.69 2.55 -3.25
N ASP A 55 33.96 3.35 -4.28
CA ASP A 55 33.30 4.65 -4.52
C ASP A 55 32.04 4.54 -5.39
N GLU A 56 31.75 3.35 -5.95
CA GLU A 56 30.59 3.15 -6.82
C GLU A 56 29.32 2.89 -5.98
N MET A 57 28.26 3.66 -6.21
CA MET A 57 26.93 3.36 -5.68
C MET A 57 26.31 2.19 -6.45
N VAL A 58 26.03 1.10 -5.75
CA VAL A 58 25.53 -0.16 -6.33
C VAL A 58 24.12 -0.51 -5.84
N GLY A 59 23.62 0.15 -4.81
CA GLY A 59 22.25 -0.02 -4.34
C GLY A 59 21.71 1.27 -3.73
N VAL A 60 20.39 1.43 -3.76
CA VAL A 60 19.69 2.57 -3.18
C VAL A 60 18.34 2.13 -2.62
N GLY A 61 17.90 2.81 -1.57
CA GLY A 61 16.56 2.69 -1.00
C GLY A 61 16.26 3.89 -0.12
N ALA A 62 14.98 4.23 -0.02
CA ALA A 62 14.52 5.42 0.71
C ALA A 62 13.43 5.06 1.72
N VAL A 63 13.30 5.91 2.74
CA VAL A 63 12.15 5.93 3.64
C VAL A 63 11.44 7.25 3.47
N LEU A 64 10.14 7.21 3.21
CA LEU A 64 9.26 8.38 3.23
C LEU A 64 8.57 8.49 4.59
N THR A 65 8.53 9.69 5.14
CA THR A 65 7.74 10.03 6.32
C THR A 65 6.27 10.09 5.91
N ARG A 66 5.46 9.14 6.40
CA ARG A 66 4.03 9.05 6.06
C ARG A 66 3.17 8.91 7.31
N GLU A 67 1.89 9.15 7.10
CA GLU A 67 0.83 8.68 7.99
C GLU A 67 -0.01 7.64 7.26
N ILE A 68 -0.56 6.68 8.00
CA ILE A 68 -1.48 5.66 7.48
C ILE A 68 -2.67 5.51 8.44
N THR A 69 -3.84 5.29 7.87
CA THR A 69 -5.03 4.96 8.66
C THR A 69 -5.02 3.47 9.02
N LEU A 70 -5.04 3.17 10.31
CA LEU A 70 -5.08 1.83 10.90
C LEU A 70 -6.51 1.38 11.22
N PRO A 71 -6.74 0.07 11.49
CA PRO A 71 -8.03 -0.41 11.97
C PRO A 71 -8.57 0.39 13.17
N GLY A 72 -9.84 0.79 13.09
CA GLY A 72 -10.49 1.69 14.04
C GLY A 72 -10.35 3.18 13.72
N GLY A 73 -9.96 3.54 12.49
CA GLY A 73 -9.87 4.93 12.03
C GLY A 73 -8.74 5.73 12.71
N VAL A 74 -7.70 5.05 13.19
CA VAL A 74 -6.57 5.70 13.88
C VAL A 74 -5.52 6.07 12.85
N VAL A 75 -5.21 7.36 12.72
CA VAL A 75 -4.09 7.83 11.90
C VAL A 75 -2.79 7.67 12.70
N ALA A 76 -1.80 6.98 12.13
CA ALA A 76 -0.52 6.72 12.79
C ALA A 76 0.67 7.00 11.85
N PRO A 77 1.81 7.46 12.38
CA PRO A 77 3.03 7.62 11.57
C PRO A 77 3.56 6.25 11.14
N THR A 78 4.03 6.16 9.90
CA THR A 78 4.63 4.98 9.31
C THR A 78 5.83 5.35 8.43
N ALA A 79 6.83 4.47 8.42
CA ALA A 79 7.95 4.55 7.50
C ALA A 79 7.58 3.87 6.17
N ALA A 80 7.48 4.62 5.08
CA ALA A 80 7.16 4.04 3.77
C ALA A 80 8.44 3.75 2.99
N LEU A 81 8.84 2.47 2.91
CA LEU A 81 10.05 2.07 2.21
C LEU A 81 9.80 2.08 0.69
N THR A 82 10.64 2.79 -0.04
CA THR A 82 10.54 2.96 -1.50
C THR A 82 11.91 2.95 -2.17
N ALA A 83 11.91 3.05 -3.50
CA ALA A 83 13.08 3.25 -4.34
C ALA A 83 14.17 2.21 -4.09
N ALA A 84 13.79 0.98 -3.74
CA ALA A 84 14.72 -0.09 -3.44
C ALA A 84 15.23 -0.74 -4.73
N GLY A 85 16.50 -0.53 -5.05
CA GLY A 85 17.15 -1.06 -6.24
C GLY A 85 18.60 -1.45 -6.00
N VAL A 86 19.06 -2.50 -6.67
CA VAL A 86 20.47 -2.91 -6.70
C VAL A 86 20.88 -3.12 -8.16
N ARG A 87 22.01 -2.51 -8.55
CA ARG A 87 22.56 -2.62 -9.90
C ARG A 87 22.72 -4.09 -10.32
N PRO A 88 22.40 -4.42 -11.59
CA PRO A 88 22.77 -5.71 -12.16
C PRO A 88 24.25 -6.04 -11.94
N GLY A 89 24.58 -7.29 -11.68
CA GLY A 89 25.94 -7.75 -11.35
C GLY A 89 26.28 -7.71 -9.85
N TYR A 90 25.64 -6.85 -9.05
CA TYR A 90 25.80 -6.79 -7.59
C TYR A 90 24.67 -7.51 -6.82
N GLN A 91 23.69 -8.03 -7.54
CA GLN A 91 22.60 -8.84 -6.98
C GLN A 91 23.13 -10.17 -6.40
N ARG A 92 22.39 -10.73 -5.44
CA ARG A 92 22.70 -12.02 -4.77
C ARG A 92 24.08 -12.07 -4.10
N ARG A 93 24.68 -10.91 -3.81
CA ARG A 93 25.97 -10.77 -3.08
C ARG A 93 25.85 -10.16 -1.69
N GLY A 94 24.62 -9.87 -1.24
CA GLY A 94 24.35 -9.29 0.09
C GLY A 94 24.04 -7.79 0.11
N ALA A 95 24.23 -7.05 -0.99
CA ALA A 95 23.93 -5.61 -1.08
C ALA A 95 22.49 -5.25 -0.69
N LEU A 96 21.50 -6.00 -1.18
CA LEU A 96 20.09 -5.77 -0.83
C LEU A 96 19.80 -6.05 0.64
N SER A 97 20.41 -7.10 1.21
CA SER A 97 20.24 -7.42 2.64
C SER A 97 20.80 -6.31 3.51
N LEU A 98 21.99 -5.80 3.17
CA LEU A 98 22.61 -4.68 3.86
C LEU A 98 21.75 -3.40 3.74
N LEU A 99 21.20 -3.13 2.56
CA LEU A 99 20.32 -1.99 2.31
C LEU A 99 19.05 -2.05 3.18
N VAL A 100 18.27 -3.12 3.07
CA VAL A 100 16.98 -3.24 3.76
C VAL A 100 17.16 -3.24 5.27
N SER A 101 18.17 -3.95 5.79
CA SER A 101 18.49 -3.93 7.22
C SER A 101 18.86 -2.53 7.70
N SER A 102 19.61 -1.75 6.89
CA SER A 102 19.94 -0.36 7.24
C SER A 102 18.73 0.56 7.22
N LEU A 103 17.78 0.37 6.31
CA LEU A 103 16.54 1.15 6.27
C LEU A 103 15.69 0.88 7.51
N VAL A 104 15.48 -0.40 7.88
CA VAL A 104 14.70 -0.78 9.06
C VAL A 104 15.38 -0.32 10.35
N ASP A 105 16.71 -0.45 10.47
CA ASP A 105 17.43 0.07 11.64
C ASP A 105 17.33 1.60 11.75
N SER A 106 17.29 2.32 10.61
CA SER A 106 17.21 3.77 10.62
C SER A 106 15.89 4.32 11.19
N VAL A 107 14.82 3.51 11.19
CA VAL A 107 13.50 3.89 11.73
C VAL A 107 13.27 3.39 13.16
N ARG A 108 14.21 2.62 13.72
CA ARG A 108 14.11 1.98 15.04
C ARG A 108 14.17 2.95 16.23
N SER A 109 14.46 4.23 16.05
CA SER A 109 14.65 5.12 17.22
C SER A 109 13.43 5.07 18.17
N PRO A 110 13.59 5.29 19.49
CA PRO A 110 12.47 5.23 20.43
C PRO A 110 11.31 6.19 20.09
N GLU A 111 11.62 7.29 19.41
CA GLU A 111 10.63 8.26 18.91
C GLU A 111 10.26 8.04 17.43
N GLY A 112 10.91 7.08 16.76
CA GLY A 112 10.68 6.74 15.35
C GLY A 112 9.39 5.94 15.14
N GLU A 113 9.12 5.58 13.89
CA GLU A 113 7.91 4.87 13.49
C GLU A 113 7.88 3.43 14.04
N ALA A 114 6.71 3.01 14.53
CA ALA A 114 6.57 1.69 15.15
C ALA A 114 6.55 0.54 14.13
N PHE A 115 6.27 0.86 12.87
CA PHE A 115 6.22 -0.08 11.77
C PHE A 115 6.59 0.62 10.46
N ALA A 116 6.96 -0.19 9.48
CA ALA A 116 7.23 0.24 8.11
C ALA A 116 6.29 -0.47 7.14
N ILE A 117 6.02 0.17 6.01
CA ILE A 117 5.21 -0.35 4.92
C ILE A 117 5.98 -0.30 3.60
N LEU A 118 5.65 -1.18 2.67
CA LEU A 118 6.23 -1.17 1.33
C LEU A 118 5.29 -1.80 0.31
N TRP A 119 5.52 -1.48 -0.96
CA TRP A 119 5.03 -2.24 -2.11
C TRP A 119 6.15 -3.17 -2.61
N ALA A 120 5.83 -4.45 -2.81
CA ALA A 120 6.81 -5.42 -3.28
C ALA A 120 6.80 -5.51 -4.81
N SER A 121 7.95 -5.26 -5.44
CA SER A 121 8.15 -5.57 -6.86
C SER A 121 8.34 -7.08 -7.12
N ASP A 122 8.76 -7.84 -6.11
CA ASP A 122 8.90 -9.29 -6.15
C ASP A 122 8.56 -9.87 -4.75
N GLY A 123 7.54 -10.73 -4.71
CA GLY A 123 7.02 -11.33 -3.48
C GLY A 123 8.00 -12.27 -2.75
N ALA A 124 9.11 -12.68 -3.37
CA ALA A 124 10.12 -13.49 -2.70
C ALA A 124 11.11 -12.67 -1.85
N ILE A 125 11.17 -11.35 -2.05
CA ILE A 125 12.27 -10.52 -1.50
C ILE A 125 12.05 -10.14 -0.03
N TYR A 126 10.86 -9.67 0.33
CA TYR A 126 10.68 -8.94 1.59
C TYR A 126 10.26 -9.82 2.77
N SER A 127 9.73 -11.02 2.51
CA SER A 127 9.38 -11.98 3.56
C SER A 127 10.57 -12.41 4.40
N ARG A 128 11.76 -12.60 3.78
CA ARG A 128 13.01 -12.88 4.51
C ARG A 128 13.50 -11.71 5.38
N PHE A 129 13.00 -10.49 5.12
CA PHE A 129 13.25 -9.32 5.95
C PHE A 129 12.17 -9.12 7.02
N GLY A 130 11.30 -10.12 7.21
CA GLY A 130 10.18 -10.11 8.15
C GLY A 130 9.08 -9.11 7.80
N CYS A 131 9.00 -8.70 6.54
CA CYS A 131 7.85 -7.94 6.04
C CYS A 131 6.73 -8.94 5.73
N GLY A 132 5.59 -8.78 6.40
CA GLY A 132 4.39 -9.57 6.16
C GLY A 132 3.72 -9.16 4.86
N SER A 133 3.50 -10.12 3.96
CA SER A 133 2.77 -9.94 2.72
C SER A 133 1.27 -9.85 2.95
N LEU A 134 0.53 -9.33 1.96
CA LEU A 134 -0.94 -9.31 1.98
C LEU A 134 -1.50 -8.67 3.27
N ALA A 135 -0.80 -7.67 3.80
CA ALA A 135 -1.33 -6.84 4.88
C ALA A 135 -2.51 -6.01 4.37
N SER A 136 -2.46 -5.62 3.10
CA SER A 136 -3.60 -5.17 2.29
C SER A 136 -3.59 -5.84 0.92
N ASP A 137 -4.69 -5.67 0.18
CA ASP A 137 -4.83 -6.14 -1.19
C ASP A 137 -5.37 -5.06 -2.12
N LEU A 138 -5.35 -5.38 -3.42
CA LEU A 138 -6.05 -4.64 -4.46
C LEU A 138 -7.00 -5.59 -5.20
N LEU A 139 -8.19 -5.10 -5.49
CA LEU A 139 -9.13 -5.71 -6.41
C LEU A 139 -9.13 -4.92 -7.72
N HIS A 140 -8.52 -5.49 -8.75
CA HIS A 140 -8.73 -5.00 -10.11
C HIS A 140 -10.11 -5.46 -10.59
N VAL A 141 -11.01 -4.51 -10.76
CA VAL A 141 -12.34 -4.72 -11.36
C VAL A 141 -12.31 -4.22 -12.80
N ALA A 142 -12.89 -5.01 -13.70
CA ALA A 142 -13.22 -4.59 -15.06
C ALA A 142 -14.72 -4.78 -15.26
N LEU A 143 -15.39 -3.70 -15.65
CA LEU A 143 -16.83 -3.59 -15.76
C LEU A 143 -17.17 -3.24 -17.21
N PRO A 144 -18.12 -3.92 -17.86
CA PRO A 144 -18.51 -3.54 -19.21
C PRO A 144 -19.15 -2.16 -19.22
N HIS A 145 -18.95 -1.43 -20.31
CA HIS A 145 -19.68 -0.20 -20.60
C HIS A 145 -21.18 -0.38 -20.40
N GLY A 146 -21.82 0.61 -19.76
CA GLY A 146 -23.27 0.62 -19.55
C GLY A 146 -23.77 -0.44 -18.58
N ALA A 147 -22.92 -1.09 -17.79
CA ALA A 147 -23.35 -2.12 -16.83
C ALA A 147 -24.48 -1.58 -15.93
N GLU A 148 -25.60 -2.30 -15.92
CA GLU A 148 -26.78 -1.90 -15.15
C GLU A 148 -26.58 -2.14 -13.66
N PHE A 149 -27.08 -1.23 -12.83
CA PHE A 149 -27.21 -1.44 -11.39
C PHE A 149 -28.56 -2.07 -11.06
N HIS A 150 -28.62 -2.84 -9.98
CA HIS A 150 -29.91 -3.30 -9.48
C HIS A 150 -30.72 -2.13 -8.89
N ALA A 151 -32.04 -2.24 -8.87
CA ALA A 151 -32.97 -1.15 -8.51
C ALA A 151 -32.84 -0.59 -7.08
N GLY A 152 -31.98 -1.18 -6.24
CA GLY A 152 -31.74 -0.71 -4.87
C GLY A 152 -30.55 0.24 -4.74
N VAL A 153 -29.80 0.46 -5.83
CA VAL A 153 -28.67 1.39 -5.85
C VAL A 153 -29.20 2.80 -6.12
N ASP A 154 -28.96 3.70 -5.18
CA ASP A 154 -29.26 5.11 -5.32
C ASP A 154 -28.03 5.85 -5.88
N VAL A 155 -28.21 6.53 -7.02
CA VAL A 155 -27.18 7.36 -7.67
C VAL A 155 -27.39 8.86 -7.41
N GLY A 156 -28.44 9.23 -6.69
CA GLY A 156 -28.82 10.61 -6.42
C GLY A 156 -29.16 11.42 -7.68
N ASP A 157 -29.44 12.71 -7.46
CA ASP A 157 -29.77 13.67 -8.52
C ASP A 157 -28.60 14.61 -8.87
N ALA A 158 -27.49 14.51 -8.13
CA ALA A 158 -26.35 15.40 -8.29
C ALA A 158 -25.60 15.10 -9.59
N ILE A 159 -25.33 16.15 -10.36
CA ILE A 159 -24.60 16.04 -11.63
C ILE A 159 -23.10 15.88 -11.34
N VAL A 160 -22.51 14.82 -11.87
CA VAL A 160 -21.06 14.65 -11.95
C VAL A 160 -20.53 15.51 -13.10
N ARG A 161 -19.62 16.45 -12.80
CA ARG A 161 -19.08 17.41 -13.78
C ARG A 161 -17.63 17.07 -14.14
N GLU A 162 -17.32 16.98 -15.43
CA GLU A 162 -15.94 17.00 -15.91
C GLU A 162 -15.37 18.42 -15.82
N VAL A 163 -14.17 18.57 -15.25
CA VAL A 163 -13.52 19.87 -15.02
C VAL A 163 -12.03 19.83 -15.37
N ALA A 164 -11.42 21.01 -15.51
CA ALA A 164 -9.98 21.12 -15.73
C ALA A 164 -9.17 20.87 -14.44
N ARG A 165 -7.91 20.42 -14.58
CA ARG A 165 -7.00 20.12 -13.44
C ARG A 165 -6.96 21.23 -12.38
N HIS A 166 -6.88 22.49 -12.79
CA HIS A 166 -6.74 23.61 -11.86
C HIS A 166 -7.99 23.83 -10.98
N GLU A 167 -9.18 23.46 -11.46
CA GLU A 167 -10.42 23.45 -10.68
C GLU A 167 -10.51 22.18 -9.81
N ALA A 168 -10.08 21.04 -10.33
CA ALA A 168 -10.16 19.74 -9.65
C ALA A 168 -9.25 19.63 -8.43
N VAL A 169 -7.96 19.95 -8.58
CA VAL A 169 -6.92 19.62 -7.59
C VAL A 169 -7.24 20.13 -6.18
N PRO A 170 -7.70 21.37 -5.97
CA PRO A 170 -8.10 21.82 -4.63
C PRO A 170 -9.18 20.94 -3.99
N VAL A 171 -10.20 20.54 -4.77
CA VAL A 171 -11.32 19.70 -4.29
C VAL A 171 -10.84 18.28 -3.98
N LEU A 172 -9.98 17.71 -4.84
CA LEU A 172 -9.38 16.39 -4.63
C LEU A 172 -8.66 16.31 -3.29
N LYS A 173 -7.80 17.29 -2.99
CA LYS A 173 -7.04 17.35 -1.73
C LYS A 173 -7.96 17.35 -0.52
N GLU A 174 -9.02 18.16 -0.58
CA GLU A 174 -9.96 18.34 0.53
C GLU A 174 -10.80 17.08 0.79
N VAL A 175 -11.36 16.48 -0.27
CA VAL A 175 -12.17 15.25 -0.18
C VAL A 175 -11.32 14.06 0.25
N TYR A 176 -10.12 13.90 -0.32
CA TYR A 176 -9.21 12.82 0.05
C TYR A 176 -8.85 12.85 1.54
N GLU A 177 -8.52 14.03 2.08
CA GLU A 177 -8.15 14.17 3.49
C GLU A 177 -9.30 13.79 4.43
N ARG A 178 -10.54 14.12 4.10
CA ARG A 178 -11.72 13.69 4.87
C ARG A 178 -11.95 12.19 4.81
N VAL A 179 -11.84 11.60 3.62
CA VAL A 179 -12.18 10.19 3.41
C VAL A 179 -11.08 9.26 3.92
N ARG A 180 -9.80 9.61 3.76
CA ARG A 180 -8.68 8.71 4.11
C ARG A 180 -8.72 8.26 5.57
N THR A 181 -9.23 9.09 6.49
CA THR A 181 -9.21 8.80 7.93
C THR A 181 -10.14 7.65 8.34
N SER A 182 -11.09 7.28 7.48
CA SER A 182 -11.99 6.13 7.69
C SER A 182 -11.62 4.90 6.87
N ARG A 183 -10.54 4.95 6.08
CA ARG A 183 -10.15 3.88 5.16
C ARG A 183 -8.83 3.24 5.57
N VAL A 184 -8.89 2.03 6.10
CA VAL A 184 -7.69 1.31 6.56
C VAL A 184 -6.73 1.10 5.39
N GLY A 185 -5.47 1.46 5.58
CA GLY A 185 -4.43 1.34 4.55
C GLY A 185 -4.17 2.61 3.73
N TRP A 186 -5.03 3.62 3.81
CA TRP A 186 -4.85 4.88 3.09
C TRP A 186 -3.78 5.75 3.76
N LEU A 187 -3.03 6.47 2.93
CA LEU A 187 -1.90 7.27 3.37
C LEU A 187 -2.24 8.76 3.44
N GLY A 188 -1.53 9.50 4.30
CA GLY A 188 -1.49 10.96 4.22
C GLY A 188 -0.65 11.41 3.02
N ARG A 189 -1.15 12.40 2.27
CA ARG A 189 -0.45 12.97 1.10
C ARG A 189 0.10 14.37 1.40
N THR A 190 1.42 14.51 1.31
CA THR A 190 2.08 15.83 1.26
C THR A 190 1.90 16.47 -0.13
N ASP A 191 2.25 17.75 -0.28
CA ASP A 191 2.22 18.40 -1.60
C ASP A 191 3.09 17.66 -2.63
N GLY A 192 4.30 17.22 -2.24
CA GLY A 192 5.16 16.41 -3.12
C GLY A 192 4.53 15.08 -3.54
N SER A 193 3.65 14.52 -2.70
CA SER A 193 2.91 13.30 -3.03
C SER A 193 1.82 13.55 -4.04
N TRP A 194 1.09 14.66 -3.89
CA TRP A 194 0.10 15.08 -4.86
C TRP A 194 0.75 15.34 -6.22
N GLU A 195 1.92 15.99 -6.27
CA GLU A 195 2.66 16.16 -7.51
C GLU A 195 3.17 14.83 -8.08
N PHE A 196 3.61 13.89 -7.24
CA PHE A 196 4.00 12.55 -7.68
C PHE A 196 2.84 11.76 -8.31
N HIS A 197 1.68 11.70 -7.65
CA HIS A 197 0.52 10.93 -8.13
C HIS A 197 -0.18 11.58 -9.32
N LEU A 198 -0.22 12.91 -9.37
CA LEU A 198 -0.82 13.67 -10.47
C LEU A 198 0.20 14.10 -11.53
N ALA A 199 1.42 13.54 -11.50
CA ALA A 199 2.42 13.69 -12.57
C ALA A 199 1.90 13.02 -13.85
N ASP A 200 1.45 13.83 -14.80
CA ASP A 200 0.84 13.37 -16.05
C ASP A 200 1.83 13.37 -17.22
N GLU A 201 3.00 12.76 -17.04
CA GLU A 201 4.02 12.71 -18.09
C GLU A 201 3.61 11.75 -19.22
N ASP A 202 3.67 12.22 -20.47
CA ASP A 202 3.29 11.47 -21.67
C ASP A 202 3.91 10.06 -21.74
N ARG A 203 5.17 9.90 -21.30
CA ARG A 203 5.89 8.61 -21.32
C ARG A 203 5.29 7.53 -20.43
N TYR A 204 4.50 7.91 -19.41
CA TYR A 204 3.84 6.98 -18.49
C TYR A 204 2.40 6.66 -18.88
N ARG A 205 1.91 7.19 -20.01
CA ARG A 205 0.51 7.03 -20.40
C ARG A 205 0.22 5.75 -21.15
N ASP A 206 1.19 5.05 -21.73
CA ASP A 206 0.96 3.80 -22.49
C ASP A 206 -0.21 3.88 -23.52
N GLY A 207 -0.27 5.00 -24.26
CA GLY A 207 -1.31 5.27 -25.25
C GLY A 207 -2.65 5.77 -24.70
N LEU A 208 -2.78 5.94 -23.38
CA LEU A 208 -3.94 6.57 -22.75
C LEU A 208 -3.91 8.11 -22.87
N SER A 209 -5.08 8.73 -22.74
CA SER A 209 -5.22 10.19 -22.67
C SER A 209 -4.51 10.78 -21.46
N ALA A 210 -4.30 12.10 -21.46
CA ALA A 210 -4.05 12.88 -20.23
C ALA A 210 -5.14 12.61 -19.17
N PHE A 211 -4.85 12.91 -17.90
CA PHE A 211 -5.82 12.74 -16.81
C PHE A 211 -7.06 13.61 -17.05
N ARG A 212 -8.22 13.01 -16.79
CA ARG A 212 -9.53 13.66 -16.75
C ARG A 212 -10.04 13.64 -15.31
N TYR A 213 -10.82 14.64 -14.97
CA TYR A 213 -11.29 14.87 -13.60
C TYR A 213 -12.80 15.04 -13.61
N ALA A 214 -13.49 14.22 -12.84
CA ALA A 214 -14.93 14.27 -12.63
C ALA A 214 -15.23 14.58 -11.16
N LEU A 215 -16.09 15.57 -10.90
CA LEU A 215 -16.43 16.02 -9.55
C LEU A 215 -17.91 15.76 -9.24
N HIS A 216 -18.15 15.17 -8.07
CA HIS A 216 -19.42 15.10 -7.37
C HIS A 216 -19.32 15.98 -6.10
N PRO A 217 -20.41 16.58 -5.58
CA PRO A 217 -20.32 17.41 -4.36
C PRO A 217 -19.69 16.70 -3.13
N GLN A 218 -19.72 15.37 -3.11
CA GLN A 218 -19.21 14.51 -2.04
C GLN A 218 -18.19 13.48 -2.53
N GLY A 219 -17.52 13.74 -3.65
CA GLY A 219 -16.57 12.78 -4.22
C GLY A 219 -15.93 13.23 -5.53
N TYR A 220 -14.97 12.47 -6.01
CA TYR A 220 -14.35 12.71 -7.31
C TYR A 220 -13.87 11.41 -7.95
N ALA A 221 -13.62 11.48 -9.25
CA ALA A 221 -12.86 10.47 -9.99
C ALA A 221 -11.77 11.12 -10.83
N VAL A 222 -10.61 10.46 -10.87
CA VAL A 222 -9.50 10.74 -11.79
C VAL A 222 -9.37 9.53 -12.70
N TYR A 223 -9.40 9.74 -14.00
CA TYR A 223 -9.37 8.64 -14.97
C TYR A 223 -8.66 9.03 -16.26
N ARG A 224 -8.37 8.03 -17.08
CA ARG A 224 -7.86 8.19 -18.44
C ARG A 224 -8.76 7.41 -19.41
N VAL A 225 -8.70 7.80 -20.68
CA VAL A 225 -9.42 7.14 -21.75
C VAL A 225 -8.42 6.57 -22.75
N LYS A 226 -8.63 5.33 -23.16
CA LYS A 226 -7.95 4.74 -24.32
C LYS A 226 -9.00 4.48 -25.39
N THR A 227 -8.94 5.25 -26.47
CA THR A 227 -9.84 5.02 -27.60
C THR A 227 -9.36 3.81 -28.38
N ALA A 228 -10.26 2.85 -28.59
CA ALA A 228 -9.98 1.66 -29.38
C ALA A 228 -11.16 1.35 -30.31
N TRP A 229 -10.90 0.61 -31.38
CA TRP A 229 -11.91 0.26 -32.37
C TRP A 229 -11.63 -1.13 -32.94
N ASP A 230 -12.68 -1.95 -33.04
CA ASP A 230 -12.63 -3.26 -33.70
C ASP A 230 -13.70 -3.38 -34.81
N ALA A 231 -13.81 -4.55 -35.44
CA ALA A 231 -14.80 -4.78 -36.49
C ALA A 231 -16.27 -4.64 -36.02
N ARG A 232 -16.51 -4.61 -34.70
CA ARG A 232 -17.84 -4.48 -34.08
C ARG A 232 -18.12 -3.06 -33.60
N GLY A 233 -17.15 -2.15 -33.64
CA GLY A 233 -17.32 -0.74 -33.33
C GLY A 233 -16.30 -0.22 -32.31
N PRO A 234 -16.61 0.89 -31.63
CA PRO A 234 -15.73 1.44 -30.61
C PRO A 234 -15.64 0.51 -29.40
N GLN A 235 -14.45 0.48 -28.80
CA GLN A 235 -14.07 -0.34 -27.64
C GLN A 235 -13.28 0.54 -26.68
N ASP A 236 -13.86 1.69 -26.31
CA ASP A 236 -13.17 2.64 -25.43
C ASP A 236 -12.91 2.01 -24.05
N GLU A 237 -11.70 2.19 -23.52
CA GLU A 237 -11.36 1.76 -22.16
C GLU A 237 -11.26 2.97 -21.25
N ILE A 238 -11.97 2.93 -20.13
CA ILE A 238 -11.91 3.95 -19.07
C ILE A 238 -11.06 3.39 -17.92
N HIS A 239 -9.87 3.94 -17.73
CA HIS A 239 -8.94 3.51 -16.70
C HIS A 239 -9.04 4.47 -15.52
N VAL A 240 -9.73 4.04 -14.46
CA VAL A 240 -9.88 4.81 -13.23
C VAL A 240 -8.58 4.76 -12.46
N HIS A 241 -7.95 5.92 -12.31
CA HIS A 241 -6.74 6.08 -11.52
C HIS A 241 -7.07 6.19 -10.03
N GLU A 242 -8.13 6.93 -9.69
CA GLU A 242 -8.58 7.13 -8.32
C GLU A 242 -10.06 7.48 -8.30
N LEU A 243 -10.83 6.88 -7.40
CA LEU A 243 -12.22 7.25 -7.12
C LEU A 243 -12.38 7.37 -5.60
N VAL A 244 -12.81 8.54 -5.14
CA VAL A 244 -13.00 8.83 -3.72
C VAL A 244 -14.38 9.40 -3.49
N ALA A 245 -15.12 8.80 -2.56
CA ALA A 245 -16.47 9.22 -2.21
C ALA A 245 -16.67 9.19 -0.70
N GLU A 246 -17.34 10.22 -0.18
CA GLU A 246 -17.71 10.33 1.23
C GLU A 246 -18.96 9.50 1.56
N THR A 247 -19.80 9.22 0.57
CA THR A 247 -21.07 8.50 0.72
C THR A 247 -21.24 7.43 -0.34
N ASP A 248 -22.03 6.40 -0.04
CA ASP A 248 -22.34 5.33 -0.99
C ASP A 248 -23.10 5.85 -2.23
N VAL A 249 -23.95 6.88 -2.05
CA VAL A 249 -24.65 7.54 -3.16
C VAL A 249 -23.67 8.24 -4.10
N ALA A 250 -22.68 8.98 -3.55
CA ALA A 250 -21.63 9.61 -4.34
C ALA A 250 -20.76 8.57 -5.07
N HIS A 251 -20.44 7.46 -4.40
CA HIS A 251 -19.70 6.33 -4.98
C HIS A 251 -20.45 5.74 -6.17
N ALA A 252 -21.74 5.46 -6.00
CA ALA A 252 -22.61 4.95 -7.06
C ALA A 252 -22.76 5.96 -8.21
N ALA A 253 -22.92 7.25 -7.92
CA ALA A 253 -23.03 8.31 -8.92
C ALA A 253 -21.76 8.44 -9.79
N LEU A 254 -20.57 8.39 -9.17
CA LEU A 254 -19.29 8.45 -9.86
C LEU A 254 -19.09 7.21 -10.75
N TYR A 255 -19.39 6.02 -10.25
CA TYR A 255 -19.34 4.80 -11.07
C TYR A 255 -20.36 4.82 -12.21
N ARG A 256 -21.59 5.29 -11.96
CA ARG A 256 -22.61 5.44 -13.01
C ARG A 256 -22.11 6.37 -14.10
N HIS A 257 -21.57 7.53 -13.74
CA HIS A 257 -20.96 8.46 -14.68
C HIS A 257 -19.90 7.76 -15.53
N LEU A 258 -18.92 7.08 -14.91
CA LEU A 258 -17.83 6.38 -15.60
C LEU A 258 -18.33 5.24 -16.53
N LEU A 259 -19.34 4.48 -16.11
CA LEU A 259 -19.92 3.39 -16.92
C LEU A 259 -20.69 3.90 -18.14
N ASP A 260 -21.23 5.11 -18.06
CA ASP A 260 -21.98 5.74 -19.14
C ASP A 260 -21.05 6.55 -20.08
N LEU A 261 -19.77 6.73 -19.73
CA LEU A 261 -18.76 7.38 -20.58
C LEU A 261 -18.31 6.50 -21.75
N GLY A 262 -17.93 7.15 -22.86
CA GLY A 262 -17.36 6.48 -24.03
C GLY A 262 -18.37 5.68 -24.84
N LEU A 263 -17.88 4.94 -25.82
CA LEU A 263 -18.68 4.05 -26.66
C LEU A 263 -18.12 2.63 -26.58
N GLY A 264 -18.83 1.73 -25.88
CA GLY A 264 -18.42 0.33 -25.73
C GLY A 264 -17.19 0.14 -24.81
N GLY A 265 -16.63 -1.08 -24.81
CA GLY A 265 -15.45 -1.43 -24.01
C GLY A 265 -15.70 -1.63 -22.51
N GLU A 266 -14.74 -1.23 -21.67
CA GLU A 266 -14.72 -1.53 -20.22
C GLU A 266 -14.23 -0.34 -19.37
N VAL A 267 -14.76 -0.25 -18.15
CA VAL A 267 -14.21 0.57 -17.05
C VAL A 267 -13.35 -0.32 -16.17
N THR A 268 -12.07 0.02 -16.01
CA THR A 268 -11.12 -0.68 -15.14
C THR A 268 -10.78 0.17 -13.92
N HIS A 269 -10.70 -0.44 -12.75
CA HIS A 269 -10.33 0.25 -11.50
C HIS A 269 -9.61 -0.72 -10.56
N TYR A 270 -8.53 -0.27 -9.93
CA TYR A 270 -7.95 -0.94 -8.76
C TYR A 270 -8.59 -0.35 -7.51
N THR A 271 -9.40 -1.14 -6.81
CA THR A 271 -10.13 -0.72 -5.61
C THR A 271 -9.98 -1.72 -4.46
N SER A 272 -10.65 -1.49 -3.33
CA SER A 272 -10.68 -2.39 -2.19
C SER A 272 -11.41 -3.71 -2.50
N ALA A 273 -11.01 -4.80 -1.86
CA ALA A 273 -11.71 -6.08 -1.95
C ALA A 273 -13.16 -6.04 -1.42
N ASP A 274 -13.50 -5.08 -0.58
CA ASP A 274 -14.85 -4.84 -0.06
C ASP A 274 -15.60 -3.70 -0.78
N ASP A 275 -15.09 -3.19 -1.91
CA ASP A 275 -15.81 -2.19 -2.71
C ASP A 275 -17.20 -2.72 -3.12
N PRO A 276 -18.28 -1.96 -2.89
CA PRO A 276 -19.64 -2.42 -3.15
C PRO A 276 -19.95 -2.59 -4.64
N ILE A 277 -19.12 -2.11 -5.57
CA ILE A 277 -19.40 -2.06 -7.02
C ILE A 277 -19.88 -3.38 -7.60
N THR A 278 -19.30 -4.51 -7.20
CA THR A 278 -19.74 -5.82 -7.73
C THR A 278 -21.15 -6.18 -7.27
N HIS A 279 -21.52 -5.76 -6.06
CA HIS A 279 -22.85 -5.98 -5.49
C HIS A 279 -23.87 -4.95 -5.98
N MET A 280 -23.43 -3.78 -6.45
CA MET A 280 -24.30 -2.77 -7.07
C MET A 280 -24.83 -3.21 -8.44
N LEU A 281 -24.11 -4.08 -9.17
CA LEU A 281 -24.53 -4.55 -10.51
C LEU A 281 -25.80 -5.41 -10.47
N ALA A 282 -26.68 -5.23 -11.46
CA ALA A 282 -27.82 -6.11 -11.70
C ALA A 282 -27.36 -7.54 -12.07
N ASN A 283 -26.22 -7.66 -12.76
CA ASN A 283 -25.53 -8.92 -13.00
C ASN A 283 -24.08 -8.87 -12.44
N PRO A 284 -23.85 -9.33 -11.20
CA PRO A 284 -22.52 -9.35 -10.59
C PRO A 284 -21.47 -10.18 -11.36
N ARG A 285 -21.88 -11.09 -12.25
CA ARG A 285 -20.95 -11.88 -13.08
C ARG A 285 -20.33 -11.05 -14.21
N ALA A 286 -20.90 -9.90 -14.55
CA ALA A 286 -20.35 -9.01 -15.56
C ALA A 286 -19.02 -8.38 -15.10
N ALA A 287 -18.81 -8.24 -13.79
CA ALA A 287 -17.54 -7.78 -13.24
C ALA A 287 -16.47 -8.87 -13.30
N VAL A 288 -15.45 -8.65 -14.13
CA VAL A 288 -14.20 -9.43 -14.06
C VAL A 288 -13.38 -8.90 -12.90
N ARG A 289 -12.94 -9.79 -12.01
CA ARG A 289 -12.25 -9.46 -10.77
C ARG A 289 -10.94 -10.20 -10.66
N ARG A 290 -9.86 -9.48 -10.38
CA ARG A 290 -8.53 -10.05 -10.12
C ARG A 290 -7.99 -9.45 -8.84
N ARG A 291 -7.61 -10.30 -7.89
CA ARG A 291 -7.05 -9.87 -6.61
C ARG A 291 -5.52 -9.93 -6.69
N ASN A 292 -4.86 -8.86 -6.27
CA ASN A 292 -3.41 -8.74 -6.20
C ASN A 292 -3.00 -8.34 -4.77
N ASP A 293 -1.72 -8.52 -4.43
CA ASP A 293 -1.17 -7.98 -3.20
C ASP A 293 -0.98 -6.46 -3.29
N ALA A 294 -0.93 -5.82 -2.12
CA ALA A 294 -0.70 -4.39 -2.01
C ALA A 294 0.38 -4.12 -0.97
N LEU A 295 0.05 -3.47 0.15
CA LEU A 295 1.01 -3.19 1.21
C LEU A 295 1.50 -4.47 1.88
N TRP A 296 2.80 -4.47 2.12
CA TRP A 296 3.50 -5.32 3.05
C TRP A 296 3.82 -4.51 4.31
N VAL A 297 3.78 -5.15 5.48
CA VAL A 297 4.04 -4.48 6.77
C VAL A 297 5.20 -5.14 7.49
N ARG A 298 6.11 -4.32 7.99
CA ARG A 298 7.24 -4.73 8.84
C ARG A 298 7.07 -4.09 10.22
N LEU A 299 6.81 -4.91 11.23
CA LEU A 299 6.75 -4.44 12.62
C LEU A 299 8.18 -4.15 13.11
N VAL A 300 8.41 -2.92 13.56
CA VAL A 300 9.73 -2.45 14.04
C VAL A 300 9.76 -2.48 15.57
N HIS A 301 8.69 -2.01 16.21
CA HIS A 301 8.44 -2.04 17.64
C HIS A 301 7.09 -2.71 17.91
N LEU A 302 7.09 -3.99 18.29
CA LEU A 302 5.86 -4.76 18.49
C LEU A 302 4.91 -4.13 19.51
N ASP A 303 5.44 -3.69 20.63
CA ASP A 303 4.68 -3.06 21.72
C ASP A 303 3.96 -1.80 21.25
N ARG A 304 4.68 -0.91 20.57
CA ARG A 304 4.11 0.34 20.07
C ARG A 304 3.18 0.11 18.88
N ALA A 305 3.54 -0.73 17.93
CA ALA A 305 2.77 -0.92 16.70
C ALA A 305 1.41 -1.56 16.99
N LEU A 306 1.40 -2.64 17.79
CA LEU A 306 0.17 -3.34 18.13
C LEU A 306 -0.76 -2.47 19.02
N GLU A 307 -0.24 -1.60 19.86
CA GLU A 307 -1.05 -0.67 20.65
C GLU A 307 -1.66 0.50 19.86
N GLN A 308 -1.15 0.81 18.65
CA GLN A 308 -1.63 1.93 17.85
C GLN A 308 -3.01 1.70 17.21
N ARG A 309 -3.37 0.46 16.88
CA ARG A 309 -4.64 0.13 16.21
C ARG A 309 -5.76 -0.20 17.19
N ARG A 310 -6.98 -0.41 16.67
CA ARG A 310 -8.09 -1.04 17.39
C ARG A 310 -8.31 -2.48 16.94
N TYR A 311 -8.95 -3.24 17.81
CA TYR A 311 -9.21 -4.67 17.67
C TYR A 311 -10.71 -4.95 17.82
N LEU A 312 -11.23 -5.92 17.07
CA LEU A 312 -12.68 -6.22 17.04
C LEU A 312 -13.17 -7.11 18.19
N ALA A 313 -12.26 -7.73 18.92
CA ALA A 313 -12.59 -8.62 20.02
C ALA A 313 -11.52 -8.54 21.12
N ASP A 314 -11.98 -8.72 22.37
CA ASP A 314 -11.11 -8.86 23.52
C ASP A 314 -10.37 -10.21 23.46
N VAL A 315 -9.12 -10.22 23.90
CA VAL A 315 -8.26 -11.40 23.92
C VAL A 315 -7.14 -11.20 24.94
N ASP A 316 -6.67 -12.25 25.60
CA ASP A 316 -5.50 -12.22 26.46
C ASP A 316 -4.67 -13.47 26.17
N VAL A 317 -3.57 -13.31 25.44
CA VAL A 317 -2.72 -14.40 24.98
C VAL A 317 -1.25 -14.03 25.08
N VAL A 318 -0.40 -15.03 25.26
CA VAL A 318 1.05 -14.89 25.13
C VAL A 318 1.47 -15.31 23.73
N VAL A 319 2.05 -14.38 22.97
CA VAL A 319 2.60 -14.62 21.63
C VAL A 319 4.12 -14.68 21.71
N GLU A 320 4.71 -15.81 21.37
CA GLU A 320 6.14 -15.93 21.11
C GLU A 320 6.42 -15.52 19.65
N VAL A 321 7.24 -14.49 19.49
CA VAL A 321 7.56 -13.92 18.17
C VAL A 321 8.97 -14.33 17.76
N ASP A 322 9.07 -14.91 16.58
CA ASP A 322 10.34 -15.19 15.91
C ASP A 322 10.73 -14.02 14.99
N ASP A 323 11.88 -13.41 15.25
CA ASP A 323 12.45 -12.34 14.42
C ASP A 323 13.98 -12.49 14.32
N PRO A 324 14.49 -13.30 13.37
CA PRO A 324 15.90 -13.66 13.32
C PRO A 324 16.82 -12.50 12.93
N LEU A 325 16.27 -11.44 12.32
CA LEU A 325 17.04 -10.27 11.90
C LEU A 325 17.13 -9.20 12.99
N PHE A 326 16.09 -9.10 13.81
CA PHE A 326 15.93 -8.01 14.75
C PHE A 326 15.56 -8.54 16.14
N PRO A 327 16.58 -8.91 16.96
CA PRO A 327 16.38 -9.61 18.23
C PRO A 327 15.54 -8.86 19.27
N TRP A 328 15.38 -7.54 19.14
CA TRP A 328 14.55 -6.76 20.05
C TRP A 328 13.05 -7.01 19.87
N ASN A 329 12.61 -7.59 18.76
CA ASN A 329 11.23 -8.06 18.61
C ASN A 329 11.07 -9.51 19.07
N ALA A 330 12.13 -10.29 19.03
CA ALA A 330 12.07 -11.71 19.38
C ALA A 330 11.72 -11.92 20.86
N GLY A 331 11.01 -13.03 21.12
CA GLY A 331 10.63 -13.47 22.45
C GLY A 331 9.14 -13.39 22.73
N ARG A 332 8.76 -13.48 24.00
CA ARG A 332 7.37 -13.64 24.43
C ARG A 332 6.74 -12.31 24.83
N TRP A 333 5.55 -12.07 24.30
CA TRP A 333 4.77 -10.87 24.50
C TRP A 333 3.38 -11.25 24.97
N ARG A 334 2.97 -10.74 26.13
CA ARG A 334 1.56 -10.78 26.52
C ARG A 334 0.82 -9.71 25.75
N PHE A 335 -0.16 -10.15 24.97
CA PHE A 335 -1.03 -9.34 24.16
C PHE A 335 -2.44 -9.41 24.75
N THR A 336 -2.86 -8.31 25.36
CA THR A 336 -4.17 -8.19 25.99
C THR A 336 -4.96 -7.10 25.29
N VAL A 337 -6.17 -7.41 24.85
CA VAL A 337 -7.14 -6.45 24.29
C VAL A 337 -8.32 -6.37 25.24
N GLU A 338 -8.63 -5.16 25.68
CA GLU A 338 -9.84 -4.85 26.43
C GLU A 338 -10.56 -3.68 25.77
N LYS A 339 -11.85 -3.85 25.48
CA LYS A 339 -12.69 -2.83 24.82
C LYS A 339 -12.04 -2.30 23.54
N GLY A 340 -11.45 -3.22 22.76
CA GLY A 340 -10.78 -2.93 21.49
C GLY A 340 -9.45 -2.19 21.58
N ARG A 341 -8.86 -2.02 22.78
CA ARG A 341 -7.54 -1.42 22.99
C ARG A 341 -6.55 -2.46 23.47
N ALA A 342 -5.39 -2.53 22.81
CA ALA A 342 -4.33 -3.45 23.20
C ALA A 342 -3.42 -2.87 24.30
N THR A 343 -2.82 -3.77 25.07
CA THR A 343 -1.61 -3.56 25.86
C THR A 343 -0.66 -4.71 25.53
N VAL A 344 0.59 -4.38 25.23
CA VAL A 344 1.60 -5.34 24.78
C VAL A 344 2.85 -5.23 25.62
N ARG A 345 3.18 -6.29 26.35
CA ARG A 345 4.32 -6.29 27.30
C ARG A 345 5.12 -7.56 27.19
N ARG A 346 6.42 -7.47 27.41
CA ARG A 346 7.26 -8.66 27.58
C ARG A 346 6.78 -9.48 28.76
N THR A 347 6.84 -10.80 28.64
CA THR A 347 6.52 -11.75 29.71
C THR A 347 7.47 -12.95 29.69
N HIS A 348 7.48 -13.69 30.79
CA HIS A 348 8.15 -14.99 30.91
C HIS A 348 7.15 -16.17 30.92
N ASP A 349 5.85 -15.88 30.88
CA ASP A 349 4.80 -16.89 30.80
C ASP A 349 4.97 -17.78 29.56
N ASP A 350 4.39 -18.98 29.58
CA ASP A 350 4.42 -19.89 28.44
C ASP A 350 3.55 -19.38 27.28
N PRO A 351 3.98 -19.59 26.03
CA PRO A 351 3.27 -19.05 24.88
C PRO A 351 2.00 -19.84 24.57
N ASP A 352 0.92 -19.13 24.28
CA ASP A 352 -0.31 -19.69 23.72
C ASP A 352 -0.20 -19.86 22.20
N VAL A 353 0.58 -18.98 21.56
CA VAL A 353 0.80 -18.92 20.11
C VAL A 353 2.27 -18.61 19.83
N THR A 354 2.88 -19.28 18.85
CA THR A 354 4.15 -18.84 18.23
C THR A 354 3.88 -18.32 16.82
N ALA A 355 4.49 -17.22 16.42
CA ALA A 355 4.38 -16.67 15.06
C ALA A 355 5.70 -16.01 14.63
N ASP A 356 6.02 -16.07 13.34
CA ASP A 356 7.08 -15.19 12.81
C ASP A 356 6.57 -13.72 12.72
N VAL A 357 7.48 -12.76 12.82
CA VAL A 357 7.13 -11.32 12.78
C VAL A 357 6.41 -10.93 11.49
N ALA A 358 6.69 -11.63 10.37
CA ALA A 358 6.02 -11.41 9.11
C ALA A 358 4.54 -11.83 9.16
N ALA A 359 4.20 -12.92 9.83
CA ALA A 359 2.82 -13.36 10.03
C ALA A 359 2.00 -12.31 10.79
N LEU A 360 2.58 -11.68 11.81
CA LEU A 360 1.96 -10.56 12.51
C LEU A 360 1.83 -9.32 11.62
N GLY A 361 2.86 -9.03 10.79
CA GLY A 361 2.79 -7.98 9.77
C GLY A 361 1.65 -8.18 8.77
N SER A 362 1.48 -9.41 8.25
CA SER A 362 0.40 -9.77 7.33
C SER A 362 -0.99 -9.60 7.94
N ALA A 363 -1.11 -9.83 9.25
CA ALA A 363 -2.37 -9.65 9.97
C ALA A 363 -2.61 -8.19 10.43
N PHE A 364 -1.56 -7.35 10.45
CA PHE A 364 -1.56 -6.08 11.18
C PHE A 364 -2.66 -5.10 10.77
N LEU A 365 -2.94 -4.97 9.46
CA LEU A 365 -4.02 -4.11 8.95
C LEU A 365 -5.37 -4.83 8.84
N GLY A 366 -5.43 -6.12 9.19
CA GLY A 366 -6.62 -6.97 9.06
C GLY A 366 -6.75 -7.72 7.73
N GLY A 367 -5.76 -7.64 6.84
CA GLY A 367 -5.83 -8.24 5.50
C GLY A 367 -5.72 -9.76 5.48
N THR A 368 -4.84 -10.32 6.31
CA THR A 368 -4.63 -11.78 6.41
C THR A 368 -5.03 -12.33 7.78
N ARG A 369 -5.88 -13.37 7.78
CA ARG A 369 -6.27 -14.06 9.01
C ARG A 369 -5.14 -14.93 9.55
N LEU A 370 -4.88 -14.83 10.86
CA LEU A 370 -3.87 -15.67 11.54
C LEU A 370 -4.20 -17.18 11.45
N THR A 371 -5.48 -17.55 11.37
CA THR A 371 -5.92 -18.94 11.12
C THR A 371 -5.47 -19.48 9.77
N VAL A 372 -5.39 -18.63 8.73
CA VAL A 372 -4.86 -19.02 7.41
C VAL A 372 -3.35 -19.22 7.51
N LEU A 373 -2.65 -18.31 8.21
CA LEU A 373 -1.21 -18.40 8.44
C LEU A 373 -0.83 -19.61 9.29
N ALA A 374 -1.70 -20.04 10.22
CA ALA A 374 -1.50 -21.26 10.98
C ALA A 374 -1.57 -22.51 10.11
N ARG A 375 -2.55 -22.59 9.20
CA ARG A 375 -2.65 -23.67 8.20
C ARG A 375 -1.46 -23.68 7.23
N ALA A 376 -0.84 -22.53 7.01
CA ALA A 376 0.37 -22.39 6.21
C ALA A 376 1.67 -22.66 7.00
N GLY A 377 1.59 -23.02 8.29
CA GLY A 377 2.75 -23.34 9.13
C GLY A 377 3.55 -22.13 9.61
N ARG A 378 3.00 -20.91 9.48
CA ARG A 378 3.62 -19.64 9.91
C ARG A 378 3.23 -19.22 11.32
N VAL A 379 2.12 -19.77 11.81
CA VAL A 379 1.60 -19.59 13.16
C VAL A 379 1.38 -20.98 13.76
N ARG A 380 1.74 -21.16 15.03
CA ARG A 380 1.55 -22.41 15.76
C ARG A 380 0.72 -22.13 17.00
N GLU A 381 -0.33 -22.92 17.19
CA GLU A 381 -1.14 -22.90 18.40
C GLU A 381 -0.54 -23.85 19.44
N HIS A 382 -0.45 -23.40 20.68
CA HIS A 382 -0.06 -24.21 21.85
C HIS A 382 -1.22 -24.38 22.82
N THR A 383 -2.02 -23.32 22.99
CA THR A 383 -3.25 -23.34 23.79
C THR A 383 -4.46 -23.34 22.86
N SER A 384 -5.29 -24.38 22.95
CA SER A 384 -6.42 -24.58 22.04
C SER A 384 -7.37 -23.38 22.01
N GLY A 385 -7.68 -22.90 20.80
CA GLY A 385 -8.59 -21.77 20.56
C GLY A 385 -7.92 -20.40 20.50
N SER A 386 -6.66 -20.29 20.92
CA SER A 386 -5.93 -19.02 20.99
C SER A 386 -5.69 -18.39 19.62
N VAL A 387 -5.37 -19.20 18.60
CA VAL A 387 -5.20 -18.68 17.23
C VAL A 387 -6.54 -18.20 16.66
N GLY A 388 -7.64 -18.88 17.00
CA GLY A 388 -8.98 -18.47 16.60
C GLY A 388 -9.35 -17.11 17.21
N ALA A 389 -9.20 -16.97 18.53
CA ALA A 389 -9.47 -15.72 19.25
C ALA A 389 -8.61 -14.56 18.73
N LEU A 390 -7.29 -14.78 18.61
CA LEU A 390 -6.36 -13.78 18.10
C LEU A 390 -6.68 -13.41 16.64
N SER A 391 -7.06 -14.38 15.81
CA SER A 391 -7.45 -14.13 14.41
C SER A 391 -8.71 -13.28 14.28
N VAL A 392 -9.67 -13.37 15.22
CA VAL A 392 -10.86 -12.51 15.24
C VAL A 392 -10.48 -11.10 15.71
N ALA A 393 -9.68 -10.99 16.76
CA ALA A 393 -9.23 -9.69 17.27
C ALA A 393 -8.52 -8.86 16.19
N PHE A 394 -7.65 -9.49 15.39
CA PHE A 394 -6.86 -8.84 14.34
C PHE A 394 -7.64 -8.43 13.08
N LEU A 395 -8.90 -8.85 12.91
CA LEU A 395 -9.75 -8.38 11.81
C LEU A 395 -9.97 -6.86 11.87
N ALA A 396 -10.48 -6.31 10.78
CA ALA A 396 -10.91 -4.91 10.67
C ALA A 396 -12.34 -4.88 10.10
N GLU A 397 -13.07 -3.79 10.36
CA GLU A 397 -14.45 -3.60 9.83
C GLU A 397 -14.47 -3.50 8.31
N HIS A 398 -13.41 -2.92 7.73
CA HIS A 398 -13.21 -2.76 6.30
C HIS A 398 -11.97 -3.52 5.84
N SER A 399 -11.99 -4.01 4.61
CA SER A 399 -10.80 -4.57 3.99
C SER A 399 -9.71 -3.48 3.88
N PRO A 400 -8.48 -3.76 4.32
CA PRO A 400 -7.40 -2.80 4.15
C PRO A 400 -7.00 -2.69 2.68
N HIS A 401 -6.87 -1.45 2.21
CA HIS A 401 -6.58 -1.10 0.82
C HIS A 401 -5.68 0.14 0.79
N CYS A 402 -4.68 0.16 -0.09
CA CYS A 402 -3.88 1.36 -0.35
C CYS A 402 -4.08 1.79 -1.80
N PRO A 403 -4.69 2.97 -2.07
CA PRO A 403 -4.99 3.41 -3.43
C PRO A 403 -3.75 3.87 -4.21
N GLU A 404 -2.55 3.85 -3.61
CA GLU A 404 -1.38 4.52 -4.16
C GLU A 404 -0.07 3.74 -3.97
N LEU A 405 0.76 3.79 -5.01
CA LEU A 405 2.15 3.32 -5.03
C LEU A 405 3.08 4.46 -4.62
N PHE A 406 4.11 4.21 -3.83
CA PHE A 406 5.06 5.23 -3.37
C PHE A 406 6.50 4.77 -3.50
#